data_AF-A0A1H5T629-F1
#
_entry.id   AF-A0A1H5T629-F1
#
_cell.length_a   1.000
_cell.length_b   1.000
_cell.length_c   1.000
_cell.angle_alpha   90.00
_cell.angle_beta   90.00
_cell.angle_gamma   90.00
#
_symmetry.space_group_name_H-M   'P 1'
#
loop_
_entity.id
_entity.type
_entity.pdbx_description
1 polymer ?
#
loop_
_entity_poly.entity_id
_entity_poly.type
_entity_poly.pdbx_seq_one_letter_code
_entity_poly.pdbx_strand_id
1 'polypeptide(L)'
;MKCGIVGLPNVGKSTLFNCLSNAKAQSANYPFCTIEPNVGTVSVPDPRLFELEKLVNPERVLPAVVEIVDIAGLVKGASKGEGLGNQFLANIRECEAIIHVLRCFENDNIIHVEGSVDPLRDKDIIDIELQLKDAEVLNKAVEKAKKHIKSGKKEDVLTYETLVKLTEFVEEGNNAREFQTDDFGLKVMSEVQLLTNKPILYVCNVDENSIKNGNPWLAKIDEMAAKENAETIVLAAQIEADINELDTFEERQMFLEELGLEEPGVNRLIRQAYHLLKLQTYFTAGVKEVRAWTIEKGFTAPQAAGVIHTDFEKGFIRAEVIKYEDFIKYGSEAKVKEAGKLAVEGKEYIVQDGDMMNFRFNV
;
A
#
# COMPACT_ATOMS: atom_id res chain seq x y z
N MET A 1 -9.11 1.36 -0.13
CA MET A 1 -8.04 0.37 -0.29
C MET A 1 -7.16 0.41 0.94
N LYS A 2 -6.76 -0.76 1.44
CA LYS A 2 -6.14 -0.99 2.74
C LYS A 2 -4.86 -1.82 2.58
N CYS A 3 -3.81 -1.43 3.31
CA CYS A 3 -2.62 -2.25 3.52
C CYS A 3 -2.70 -2.94 4.88
N GLY A 4 -2.50 -4.25 4.93
CA GLY A 4 -2.44 -5.01 6.18
C GLY A 4 -1.01 -5.18 6.68
N ILE A 5 -0.69 -4.72 7.89
CA ILE A 5 0.60 -4.99 8.53
C ILE A 5 0.56 -6.38 9.18
N VAL A 6 1.47 -7.25 8.77
CA VAL A 6 1.65 -8.60 9.32
C VAL A 6 3.08 -8.78 9.84
N GLY A 7 3.26 -9.76 10.72
CA GLY A 7 4.56 -10.13 11.26
C GLY A 7 4.38 -11.07 12.45
N LEU A 8 5.45 -11.80 12.79
CA LEU A 8 5.47 -12.61 13.99
C LEU A 8 5.44 -11.72 15.26
N PRO A 9 5.11 -12.29 16.43
CA PRO A 9 5.25 -11.56 17.69
C PRO A 9 6.68 -11.03 17.88
N ASN A 10 6.80 -9.86 18.52
CA ASN A 10 8.07 -9.21 18.87
C ASN A 10 8.99 -8.78 17.70
N VAL A 11 8.45 -8.63 16.48
CA VAL A 11 9.21 -8.10 15.33
C VAL A 11 9.19 -6.57 15.20
N GLY A 12 8.47 -5.87 16.09
CA GLY A 12 8.31 -4.41 16.05
C GLY A 12 7.05 -3.91 15.32
N LYS A 13 6.12 -4.81 14.97
CA LYS A 13 4.85 -4.50 14.29
C LYS A 13 4.03 -3.41 15.00
N SER A 14 3.77 -3.57 16.30
CA SER A 14 2.97 -2.62 17.08
C SER A 14 3.67 -1.26 17.23
N THR A 15 4.99 -1.25 17.40
CA THR A 15 5.79 -0.02 17.42
C THR A 15 5.64 0.73 16.09
N LEU A 16 5.78 0.04 14.97
CA LEU A 16 5.63 0.62 13.64
C LEU A 16 4.20 1.15 13.40
N PHE A 17 3.17 0.38 13.78
CA PHE A 17 1.78 0.81 13.65
C PHE A 17 1.49 2.06 14.50
N ASN A 18 2.02 2.14 15.71
CA ASN A 18 1.89 3.32 16.56
C ASN A 18 2.56 4.54 15.93
N CYS A 19 3.72 4.38 15.29
CA CYS A 19 4.39 5.46 14.56
C CYS A 19 3.52 5.97 13.39
N LEU A 20 2.92 5.05 12.63
CA LEU A 20 2.01 5.37 11.53
C LEU A 20 0.71 6.04 12.02
N SER A 21 0.17 5.59 13.15
CA SER A 21 -1.04 6.15 13.75
C SER A 21 -0.80 7.52 14.37
N ASN A 22 0.35 7.76 15.01
CA ASN A 22 0.69 9.06 15.60
C ASN A 22 0.97 10.14 14.54
N ALA A 23 1.47 9.76 13.36
CA ALA A 23 1.55 10.67 12.21
C ALA A 23 0.18 11.28 11.85
N LYS A 24 -0.93 10.60 12.19
CA LYS A 24 -2.29 11.11 12.06
C LYS A 24 -2.62 12.23 13.06
N ALA A 25 -2.17 12.12 14.31
CA ALA A 25 -2.47 13.09 15.37
C ALA A 25 -1.84 14.46 15.07
N GLN A 26 -0.70 14.47 14.38
CA GLN A 26 -0.01 15.69 13.94
C GLN A 26 -0.61 16.29 12.65
N SER A 27 -1.46 15.56 11.91
CA SER A 27 -2.03 15.92 10.61
C SER A 27 -3.51 16.37 10.65
N ALA A 28 -4.03 16.75 11.83
CA ALA A 28 -5.31 17.45 12.08
C ALA A 28 -6.59 16.63 12.37
N ASN A 29 -7.49 17.32 13.11
CA ASN A 29 -8.83 16.94 13.57
C ASN A 29 -9.79 16.49 12.43
N TYR A 30 -10.00 15.18 12.28
CA TYR A 30 -11.08 14.63 11.43
C TYR A 30 -12.32 14.34 12.28
N PRO A 31 -13.48 14.99 12.07
CA PRO A 31 -14.61 14.91 13.01
C PRO A 31 -15.50 13.66 12.89
N PHE A 32 -15.22 12.72 11.97
CA PHE A 32 -16.16 11.65 11.65
C PHE A 32 -15.49 10.35 11.23
N CYS A 33 -14.75 9.70 12.13
CA CYS A 33 -14.49 8.28 11.94
C CYS A 33 -14.52 7.55 13.30
N THR A 34 -15.57 6.77 13.54
CA THR A 34 -15.50 5.62 14.44
C THR A 34 -14.60 4.60 13.77
N ILE A 35 -13.31 4.63 14.08
CA ILE A 35 -12.34 3.71 13.49
C ILE A 35 -12.18 2.54 14.45
N GLU A 36 -12.28 1.34 13.91
CA GLU A 36 -11.93 0.12 14.64
C GLU A 36 -10.49 0.27 15.17
N PRO A 37 -10.19 -0.21 16.39
CA PRO A 37 -8.93 0.09 17.09
C PRO A 37 -7.66 -0.30 16.32
N ASN A 38 -7.79 -1.13 15.29
CA ASN A 38 -6.67 -1.66 14.49
C ASN A 38 -6.60 -1.07 13.07
N VAL A 39 -7.39 -0.04 12.73
CA VAL A 39 -7.31 0.63 11.42
C VAL A 39 -6.78 2.06 11.63
N GLY A 40 -5.75 2.44 10.90
CA GLY A 40 -5.16 3.77 10.88
C GLY A 40 -5.31 4.41 9.51
N THR A 41 -5.92 5.59 9.45
CA THR A 41 -5.89 6.44 8.25
C THR A 41 -4.69 7.36 8.35
N VAL A 42 -3.75 7.26 7.42
CA VAL A 42 -2.48 7.99 7.46
C VAL A 42 -2.40 8.93 6.26
N SER A 43 -1.98 10.17 6.50
CA SER A 43 -1.72 11.15 5.44
C SER A 43 -0.48 10.74 4.65
N VAL A 44 -0.57 10.77 3.33
CA VAL A 44 0.54 10.48 2.43
C VAL A 44 1.45 11.72 2.36
N PRO A 45 2.72 11.63 2.80
CA PRO A 45 3.64 12.75 2.73
C PRO A 45 4.00 13.01 1.27
N ASP A 46 3.61 14.18 0.77
CA ASP A 46 3.85 14.58 -0.63
C ASP A 46 4.44 16.00 -0.68
N PRO A 47 5.73 16.15 -1.01
CA PRO A 47 6.38 17.46 -1.15
C PRO A 47 5.69 18.39 -2.15
N ARG A 48 4.94 17.84 -3.11
CA ARG A 48 4.21 18.64 -4.11
C ARG A 48 3.16 19.53 -3.48
N LEU A 49 2.52 19.09 -2.41
CA LEU A 49 1.52 19.89 -1.69
C LEU A 49 2.11 21.14 -1.06
N PHE A 50 3.32 21.05 -0.51
CA PHE A 50 4.00 22.18 0.10
C PHE A 50 4.35 23.27 -0.93
N GLU A 51 4.80 22.88 -2.11
CA GLU A 51 5.06 23.84 -3.19
C GLU A 51 3.76 24.47 -3.72
N LEU A 52 2.67 23.70 -3.81
CA LEU A 52 1.36 24.23 -4.16
C LEU A 52 0.81 25.20 -3.11
N GLU A 53 0.98 24.88 -1.82
CA GLU A 53 0.60 25.75 -0.71
C GLU A 53 1.30 27.11 -0.80
N LYS A 54 2.61 27.13 -1.04
CA LYS A 54 3.39 28.38 -1.21
C LYS A 54 2.90 29.23 -2.37
N LEU A 55 2.54 28.62 -3.49
CA LEU A 55 2.12 29.32 -4.70
C LEU A 55 0.68 29.83 -4.62
N VAL A 56 -0.22 29.04 -4.04
CA VAL A 56 -1.66 29.32 -4.01
C VAL A 56 -2.07 30.09 -2.76
N ASN A 57 -1.34 29.91 -1.65
CA ASN A 57 -1.67 30.43 -0.32
C ASN A 57 -3.13 30.12 0.10
N PRO A 58 -3.52 28.83 0.18
CA PRO A 58 -4.90 28.44 0.46
C PRO A 58 -5.28 28.59 1.94
N GLU A 59 -6.58 28.64 2.23
CA GLU A 59 -7.08 28.59 3.62
C GLU A 59 -6.81 27.24 4.31
N ARG A 60 -6.70 26.15 3.53
CA ARG A 60 -6.38 24.80 4.03
C ARG A 60 -5.65 23.93 3.01
N VAL A 61 -4.82 23.01 3.50
CA VAL A 61 -4.18 21.96 2.70
C VAL A 61 -4.70 20.60 3.16
N LEU A 62 -5.13 19.76 2.22
CA LEU A 62 -5.69 18.44 2.49
C LEU A 62 -4.87 17.37 1.77
N PRO A 63 -4.06 16.57 2.50
CA PRO A 63 -3.24 15.52 1.89
C PRO A 63 -4.08 14.32 1.43
N ALA A 64 -3.49 13.52 0.54
CA ALA A 64 -4.02 12.21 0.21
C ALA A 64 -3.92 11.32 1.45
N VAL A 65 -4.79 10.33 1.56
CA VAL A 65 -4.78 9.38 2.69
C VAL A 65 -4.70 7.95 2.18
N VAL A 66 -4.10 7.10 3.00
CA VAL A 66 -4.07 5.64 2.85
C VAL A 66 -4.54 4.98 4.14
N GLU A 67 -5.25 3.86 4.02
CA GLU A 67 -5.68 3.07 5.16
C GLU A 67 -4.68 1.94 5.42
N ILE A 68 -4.25 1.83 6.66
CA ILE A 68 -3.32 0.80 7.13
C ILE A 68 -3.99 0.06 8.28
N VAL A 69 -3.98 -1.27 8.23
CA VAL A 69 -4.63 -2.13 9.21
C VAL A 69 -3.56 -2.89 9.99
N ASP A 70 -3.56 -2.79 11.32
CA ASP A 70 -2.75 -3.67 12.16
C ASP A 70 -3.43 -5.04 12.24
N ILE A 71 -2.83 -6.04 11.60
CA ILE A 71 -3.35 -7.40 11.67
C ILE A 71 -2.76 -8.03 12.93
N ALA A 72 -3.63 -8.52 13.82
CA ALA A 72 -3.23 -9.16 15.08
C ALA A 72 -2.15 -10.22 14.82
N GLY A 73 -1.17 -10.35 15.72
CA GLY A 73 -0.04 -11.26 15.51
C GLY A 73 -0.48 -12.71 15.26
N LEU A 74 0.12 -13.35 14.27
CA LEU A 74 -0.14 -14.74 13.93
C LEU A 74 0.33 -15.66 15.07
N VAL A 75 -0.54 -16.57 15.50
CA VAL A 75 -0.16 -17.74 16.32
C VAL A 75 -0.12 -18.95 15.38
N LYS A 76 0.96 -19.75 15.44
CA LYS A 76 1.11 -20.98 14.63
C LYS A 76 -0.17 -21.83 14.67
N GLY A 77 -0.58 -22.37 13.52
CA GLY A 77 -1.78 -23.21 13.39
C GLY A 77 -3.04 -22.46 12.96
N ALA A 78 -2.91 -21.27 12.38
CA ALA A 78 -4.04 -20.44 11.97
C ALA A 78 -4.93 -21.09 10.90
N SER A 79 -4.31 -21.85 9.99
CA SER A 79 -5.01 -22.63 8.95
C SER A 79 -5.86 -23.77 9.50
N LYS A 80 -5.56 -24.30 10.70
CA LYS A 80 -6.24 -25.49 11.26
C LYS A 80 -7.62 -25.20 11.88
N GLY A 81 -8.08 -23.96 11.83
CA GLY A 81 -9.48 -23.60 12.12
C GLY A 81 -9.82 -23.34 13.58
N GLU A 82 -8.84 -23.34 14.49
CA GLU A 82 -9.06 -23.04 15.92
C GLU A 82 -8.60 -21.60 16.28
N GLY A 83 -9.48 -20.79 16.86
CA GLY A 83 -9.12 -19.55 17.55
C GLY A 83 -8.73 -18.34 16.67
N LEU A 84 -7.75 -17.56 17.13
CA LEU A 84 -7.34 -16.24 16.58
C LEU A 84 -6.81 -16.29 15.13
N GLY A 85 -6.38 -17.46 14.64
CA GLY A 85 -5.78 -17.58 13.32
C GLY A 85 -6.77 -17.40 12.15
N ASN A 86 -8.04 -17.79 12.31
CA ASN A 86 -9.05 -17.50 11.30
C ASN A 86 -9.36 -16.00 11.19
N GLN A 87 -9.29 -15.27 12.31
CA GLN A 87 -9.46 -13.81 12.32
C GLN A 87 -8.30 -13.12 11.60
N PHE A 88 -7.07 -13.60 11.80
CA PHE A 88 -5.89 -13.14 11.06
C PHE A 88 -6.09 -13.25 9.54
N LEU A 89 -6.49 -14.44 9.05
CA LEU A 89 -6.70 -14.67 7.63
C LEU A 89 -7.89 -13.87 7.06
N ALA A 90 -8.94 -13.67 7.85
CA ALA A 90 -10.08 -12.84 7.46
C ALA A 90 -9.66 -11.37 7.29
N ASN A 91 -8.90 -10.82 8.23
CA ASN A 91 -8.42 -9.44 8.16
C ASN A 91 -7.46 -9.22 6.97
N ILE A 92 -6.57 -10.19 6.67
CA ILE A 92 -5.72 -10.11 5.47
C ILE A 92 -6.57 -10.10 4.20
N ARG A 93 -7.65 -10.89 4.16
CA ARG A 93 -8.52 -10.98 2.98
C ARG A 93 -9.15 -9.63 2.63
N GLU A 94 -9.46 -8.80 3.63
CA GLU A 94 -10.00 -7.45 3.47
C GLU A 94 -8.98 -6.38 3.05
N CYS A 95 -7.69 -6.72 2.99
CA CYS A 95 -6.63 -5.82 2.54
C CYS A 95 -6.27 -6.11 1.08
N GLU A 96 -5.91 -5.09 0.31
CA GLU A 96 -5.44 -5.28 -1.07
C GLU A 96 -3.94 -5.56 -1.15
N ALA A 97 -3.17 -5.14 -0.15
CA ALA A 97 -1.72 -5.38 -0.07
C ALA A 97 -1.26 -5.71 1.36
N ILE A 98 -0.07 -6.29 1.48
CA ILE A 98 0.51 -6.72 2.75
C ILE A 98 1.82 -5.97 3.00
N ILE A 99 1.98 -5.43 4.20
CA ILE A 99 3.24 -4.90 4.73
C ILE A 99 3.75 -5.94 5.73
N HIS A 100 4.78 -6.69 5.36
CA HIS A 100 5.31 -7.76 6.19
C HIS A 100 6.53 -7.29 6.97
N VAL A 101 6.39 -7.14 8.29
CA VAL A 101 7.49 -6.74 9.18
C VAL A 101 8.34 -7.95 9.54
N LEU A 102 9.64 -7.85 9.27
CA LEU A 102 10.67 -8.85 9.53
C LEU A 102 11.68 -8.31 10.54
N ARG A 103 11.96 -9.08 11.60
CA ARG A 103 12.96 -8.70 12.59
C ARG A 103 14.37 -8.99 12.07
N CYS A 104 15.12 -7.95 11.76
CA CYS A 104 16.48 -8.03 11.23
C CYS A 104 17.54 -7.54 12.23
N PHE A 105 17.25 -7.58 13.53
CA PHE A 105 18.18 -7.15 14.59
C PHE A 105 18.20 -8.15 15.76
N GLU A 106 19.35 -8.26 16.41
CA GLU A 106 19.54 -9.05 17.62
C GLU A 106 19.36 -8.17 18.85
N ASN A 107 18.70 -8.71 19.88
CA ASN A 107 18.56 -8.03 21.17
C ASN A 107 18.28 -9.07 22.25
N ASP A 108 19.22 -9.23 23.19
CA ASP A 108 19.17 -10.23 24.28
C ASP A 108 17.96 -10.05 25.21
N ASN A 109 17.37 -8.86 25.25
CA ASN A 109 16.19 -8.57 26.07
C ASN A 109 14.87 -8.93 25.37
N ILE A 110 14.90 -9.27 24.08
CA ILE A 110 13.69 -9.53 23.28
C ILE A 110 13.69 -10.97 22.80
N ILE A 111 12.88 -11.80 23.47
CA ILE A 111 12.73 -13.21 23.14
C ILE A 111 12.06 -13.38 21.77
N HIS A 112 12.71 -14.14 20.89
CA HIS A 112 12.14 -14.57 19.62
C HIS A 112 11.27 -15.82 19.81
N VAL A 113 10.12 -15.89 19.14
CA VAL A 113 9.17 -17.02 19.28
C VAL A 113 9.81 -18.36 18.92
N GLU A 114 10.70 -18.36 17.92
CA GLU A 114 11.44 -19.54 17.47
C GLU A 114 12.80 -19.72 18.17
N GLY A 115 13.11 -18.91 19.19
CA GLY A 115 14.35 -18.98 19.96
C GLY A 115 15.59 -18.36 19.31
N SER A 116 15.57 -18.08 18.01
CA SER A 116 16.62 -17.33 17.29
C SER A 116 16.02 -16.36 16.28
N VAL A 117 16.73 -15.30 15.92
CA VAL A 117 16.31 -14.38 14.84
C VAL A 117 16.67 -14.98 13.49
N ASP A 118 15.67 -15.18 12.63
CA ASP A 118 15.85 -15.61 11.24
C ASP A 118 14.67 -15.07 10.40
N PRO A 119 14.82 -13.89 9.79
CA PRO A 119 13.79 -13.26 8.96
C PRO A 119 13.20 -14.15 7.88
N LEU A 120 14.01 -15.02 7.26
CA LEU A 120 13.57 -15.85 6.14
C LEU A 120 12.68 -16.98 6.64
N ARG A 121 13.11 -17.66 7.71
CA ARG A 121 12.27 -18.66 8.39
C ARG A 121 10.96 -18.04 8.88
N ASP A 122 11.02 -16.82 9.42
CA ASP A 122 9.86 -16.13 9.97
C ASP A 122 8.85 -15.76 8.88
N LYS A 123 9.34 -15.33 7.71
CA LYS A 123 8.55 -15.14 6.49
C LYS A 123 7.90 -16.47 6.06
N ASP A 124 8.66 -17.55 5.99
CA ASP A 124 8.16 -18.86 5.55
C ASP A 124 7.05 -19.38 6.47
N ILE A 125 7.13 -19.11 7.79
CA ILE A 125 6.06 -19.47 8.74
C ILE A 125 4.74 -18.81 8.35
N ILE A 126 4.76 -17.52 7.98
CA ILE A 126 3.54 -16.81 7.58
C ILE A 126 3.06 -17.32 6.22
N ASP A 127 3.96 -17.45 5.25
CA ASP A 127 3.62 -17.91 3.90
C ASP A 127 2.99 -19.29 3.90
N ILE A 128 3.51 -20.25 4.66
CA ILE A 128 2.92 -21.60 4.77
C ILE A 128 1.46 -21.51 5.22
N GLU A 129 1.13 -20.66 6.21
CA GLU A 129 -0.25 -20.51 6.68
C GLU A 129 -1.17 -19.89 5.62
N LEU A 130 -0.66 -18.93 4.83
CA LEU A 130 -1.38 -18.32 3.72
C LEU A 130 -1.59 -19.32 2.57
N GLN A 131 -0.54 -20.05 2.19
CA GLN A 131 -0.53 -21.06 1.13
C GLN A 131 -1.49 -22.21 1.45
N LEU A 132 -1.48 -22.72 2.69
CA LEU A 132 -2.43 -23.74 3.14
C LEU A 132 -3.88 -23.25 2.96
N LYS A 133 -4.13 -21.98 3.28
CA LYS A 133 -5.48 -21.42 3.11
C LYS A 133 -5.86 -21.26 1.64
N ASP A 134 -4.92 -20.84 0.81
CA ASP A 134 -5.13 -20.69 -0.63
C ASP A 134 -5.34 -22.05 -1.31
N ALA A 135 -4.61 -23.09 -0.91
CA ALA A 135 -4.82 -24.46 -1.40
C ALA A 135 -6.26 -24.95 -1.12
N GLU A 136 -6.84 -24.66 0.06
CA GLU A 136 -8.25 -24.97 0.33
C GLU A 136 -9.21 -24.23 -0.60
N VAL A 137 -8.93 -22.95 -0.89
CA VAL A 137 -9.76 -22.10 -1.77
C VAL A 137 -9.67 -22.60 -3.20
N LEU A 138 -8.46 -22.89 -3.67
CA LEU A 138 -8.18 -23.39 -5.01
C LEU A 138 -8.80 -24.75 -5.25
N ASN A 139 -8.68 -25.69 -4.31
CA ASN A 139 -9.33 -27.00 -4.42
C ASN A 139 -10.86 -26.88 -4.57
N LYS A 140 -11.49 -25.97 -3.83
CA LYS A 140 -12.94 -25.67 -4.00
C LYS A 140 -13.25 -25.01 -5.34
N ALA A 141 -12.37 -24.14 -5.84
CA ALA A 141 -12.53 -23.47 -7.13
C ALA A 141 -12.40 -24.47 -8.30
N VAL A 142 -11.40 -25.37 -8.25
CA VAL A 142 -11.20 -26.47 -9.21
C VAL A 142 -12.44 -27.36 -9.30
N GLU A 143 -12.99 -27.79 -8.16
CA GLU A 143 -14.20 -28.64 -8.13
C GLU A 143 -15.44 -27.96 -8.70
N LYS A 144 -15.57 -26.64 -8.53
CA LYS A 144 -16.64 -25.86 -9.20
C LYS A 144 -16.38 -25.77 -10.70
N ALA A 145 -15.18 -25.36 -11.12
CA ALA A 145 -14.81 -25.21 -12.52
C ALA A 145 -14.99 -26.52 -13.30
N LYS A 146 -14.64 -27.67 -12.69
CA LYS A 146 -14.85 -29.02 -13.25
C LYS A 146 -16.29 -29.31 -13.65
N LYS A 147 -17.27 -28.77 -12.92
CA LYS A 147 -18.70 -28.93 -13.25
C LYS A 147 -19.09 -28.08 -14.46
N HIS A 148 -18.44 -26.92 -14.63
CA HIS A 148 -18.71 -25.99 -15.74
C HIS A 148 -18.11 -26.45 -17.07
N ILE A 149 -17.01 -27.22 -17.07
CA ILE A 149 -16.43 -27.80 -18.30
C ILE A 149 -17.45 -28.58 -19.14
N LYS A 150 -18.44 -29.21 -18.50
CA LYS A 150 -19.50 -29.96 -19.19
C LYS A 150 -20.34 -29.10 -20.14
N SER A 151 -20.27 -27.78 -20.02
CA SER A 151 -20.89 -26.80 -20.93
C SER A 151 -20.26 -26.78 -22.32
N GLY A 152 -19.01 -27.26 -22.45
CA GLY A 152 -18.24 -27.27 -23.71
C GLY A 152 -17.66 -25.91 -24.12
N LYS A 153 -17.76 -24.86 -23.29
CA LYS A 153 -17.16 -23.56 -23.61
C LYS A 153 -15.64 -23.60 -23.46
N LYS A 154 -14.93 -23.02 -24.43
CA LYS A 154 -13.45 -22.95 -24.41
C LYS A 154 -12.90 -22.23 -23.18
N GLU A 155 -13.56 -21.14 -22.76
CA GLU A 155 -13.17 -20.38 -21.56
C GLU A 155 -13.27 -21.22 -20.28
N ASP A 156 -14.34 -22.01 -20.11
CA ASP A 156 -14.52 -22.87 -18.93
C ASP A 156 -13.40 -23.93 -18.81
N VAL A 157 -12.93 -24.45 -19.96
CA VAL A 157 -11.80 -25.38 -20.02
C VAL A 157 -10.50 -24.69 -19.61
N LEU A 158 -10.21 -23.52 -20.18
CA LEU A 158 -8.99 -22.76 -19.86
C LEU A 158 -8.95 -22.34 -18.38
N THR A 159 -10.10 -21.92 -17.82
CA THR A 159 -10.20 -21.57 -16.39
C THR A 159 -9.89 -22.78 -15.53
N TYR A 160 -10.45 -23.96 -15.84
CA TYR A 160 -10.15 -25.17 -15.10
C TYR A 160 -8.67 -25.57 -15.18
N GLU A 161 -8.09 -25.59 -16.37
CA GLU A 161 -6.67 -25.93 -16.56
C GLU A 161 -5.74 -24.97 -15.82
N THR A 162 -6.07 -23.68 -15.83
CA THR A 162 -5.31 -22.66 -15.08
C THR A 162 -5.42 -22.91 -13.58
N LEU A 163 -6.63 -23.15 -13.06
CA LEU A 163 -6.84 -23.41 -11.64
C LEU A 163 -6.13 -24.67 -11.18
N VAL A 164 -6.12 -25.75 -11.98
CA VAL A 164 -5.40 -26.99 -11.65
C VAL A 164 -3.89 -26.73 -11.53
N LYS A 165 -3.28 -26.07 -12.53
CA LYS A 165 -1.85 -25.73 -12.48
C LYS A 165 -1.50 -24.82 -11.32
N LEU A 166 -2.37 -23.85 -11.02
CA LEU A 166 -2.18 -22.94 -9.90
C LEU A 166 -2.29 -23.67 -8.55
N THR A 167 -3.23 -24.62 -8.41
CA THR A 167 -3.33 -25.48 -7.23
C THR A 167 -2.05 -26.28 -7.03
N GLU A 168 -1.56 -26.97 -8.07
CA GLU A 168 -0.32 -27.75 -8.01
C GLU A 168 0.86 -26.87 -7.58
N PHE A 169 0.99 -25.67 -8.18
CA PHE A 169 2.05 -24.73 -7.87
C PHE A 169 2.04 -24.25 -6.40
N VAL A 170 0.86 -23.95 -5.86
CA VAL A 170 0.71 -23.54 -4.44
C VAL A 170 0.93 -24.72 -3.49
N GLU A 171 0.50 -25.92 -3.86
CA GLU A 171 0.73 -27.14 -3.07
C GLU A 171 2.21 -27.56 -3.01
N GLU A 172 3.02 -27.13 -3.97
CA GLU A 172 4.49 -27.26 -3.94
C GLU A 172 5.18 -26.26 -2.96
N GLY A 173 4.41 -25.35 -2.35
CA GLY A 173 4.92 -24.36 -1.38
C GLY A 173 5.33 -23.01 -1.98
N ASN A 174 4.91 -22.73 -3.22
CA ASN A 174 5.18 -21.45 -3.88
C ASN A 174 4.03 -20.46 -3.67
N ASN A 175 4.32 -19.16 -3.63
CA ASN A 175 3.28 -18.15 -3.50
C ASN A 175 2.58 -17.89 -4.84
N ALA A 176 1.25 -17.71 -4.84
CA ALA A 176 0.51 -17.51 -6.08
C ALA A 176 1.00 -16.31 -6.92
N ARG A 177 1.57 -15.27 -6.29
CA ARG A 177 2.19 -14.12 -7.00
C ARG A 177 3.38 -14.48 -7.90
N GLU A 178 4.02 -15.63 -7.66
CA GLU A 178 5.14 -16.13 -8.45
C GLU A 178 4.69 -16.92 -9.69
N PHE A 179 3.40 -17.27 -9.77
CA PHE A 179 2.86 -18.10 -10.82
C PHE A 179 2.84 -17.36 -12.17
N GLN A 180 3.64 -17.83 -13.13
CA GLN A 180 3.69 -17.25 -14.46
C GLN A 180 2.56 -17.77 -15.35
N THR A 181 1.77 -16.86 -15.91
CA THR A 181 0.64 -17.19 -16.77
C THR A 181 0.33 -16.04 -17.75
N ASP A 182 -0.58 -16.28 -18.69
CA ASP A 182 -1.03 -15.28 -19.66
C ASP A 182 -2.12 -14.33 -19.09
N ASP A 183 -2.53 -13.33 -19.88
CA ASP A 183 -3.55 -12.35 -19.46
C ASP A 183 -4.87 -12.99 -19.01
N PHE A 184 -5.23 -14.13 -19.63
CA PHE A 184 -6.41 -14.88 -19.24
C PHE A 184 -6.21 -15.50 -17.85
N GLY A 185 -5.07 -16.14 -17.61
CA GLY A 185 -4.74 -16.71 -16.32
C GLY A 185 -4.65 -15.67 -15.20
N LEU A 186 -4.11 -14.48 -15.47
CA LEU A 186 -4.10 -13.37 -14.51
C LEU A 186 -5.52 -12.93 -14.13
N LYS A 187 -6.45 -12.93 -15.09
CA LYS A 187 -7.87 -12.67 -14.82
C LYS A 187 -8.49 -13.75 -13.93
N VAL A 188 -8.20 -15.02 -14.18
CA VAL A 188 -8.64 -16.14 -13.32
C VAL A 188 -8.09 -16.00 -11.90
N MET A 189 -6.81 -15.68 -11.74
CA MET A 189 -6.17 -15.45 -10.43
C MET A 189 -6.80 -14.27 -9.67
N SER A 190 -7.16 -13.19 -10.38
CA SER A 190 -7.87 -12.05 -9.81
C SER A 190 -9.25 -12.43 -9.25
N GLU A 191 -9.97 -13.36 -9.89
CA GLU A 191 -11.32 -13.75 -9.49
C GLU A 191 -11.35 -14.63 -8.23
N VAL A 192 -10.33 -15.46 -8.00
CA VAL A 192 -10.25 -16.33 -6.82
C VAL A 192 -9.76 -15.64 -5.54
N GLN A 193 -9.18 -14.44 -5.66
CA GLN A 193 -8.75 -13.59 -4.54
C GLN A 193 -7.89 -14.35 -3.51
N LEU A 194 -6.80 -14.95 -3.98
CA LEU A 194 -5.81 -15.65 -3.14
C LEU A 194 -5.04 -14.67 -2.25
N LEU A 195 -4.66 -15.12 -1.06
CA LEU A 195 -3.90 -14.33 -0.09
C LEU A 195 -2.45 -14.17 -0.56
N THR A 196 -1.85 -15.24 -1.08
CA THR A 196 -0.48 -15.29 -1.60
C THR A 196 -0.32 -14.64 -2.98
N ASN A 197 -1.41 -14.16 -3.58
CA ASN A 197 -1.35 -13.32 -4.80
C ASN A 197 -1.30 -11.82 -4.49
N LYS A 198 -1.55 -11.41 -3.23
CA LYS A 198 -1.50 -10.00 -2.85
C LYS A 198 -0.05 -9.48 -2.97
N PRO A 199 0.14 -8.24 -3.44
CA PRO A 199 1.45 -7.59 -3.44
C PRO A 199 1.97 -7.40 -2.01
N ILE A 200 3.28 -7.59 -1.83
CA ILE A 200 3.95 -7.53 -0.54
C ILE A 200 5.05 -6.46 -0.55
N LEU A 201 5.12 -5.70 0.54
CA LEU A 201 6.27 -4.89 0.92
C LEU A 201 6.89 -5.48 2.19
N TYR A 202 8.14 -5.95 2.11
CA TYR A 202 8.89 -6.43 3.26
C TYR A 202 9.55 -5.26 3.99
N VAL A 203 9.19 -5.10 5.26
CA VAL A 203 9.78 -4.13 6.18
C VAL A 203 10.88 -4.84 6.97
N CYS A 204 12.12 -4.58 6.63
CA CYS A 204 13.30 -5.03 7.37
C CYS A 204 13.49 -4.11 8.58
N ASN A 205 12.94 -4.50 9.72
CA ASN A 205 13.12 -3.76 10.97
C ASN A 205 14.52 -4.05 11.52
N VAL A 206 15.37 -3.03 11.58
CA VAL A 206 16.79 -3.14 11.98
C VAL A 206 17.11 -2.30 13.21
N ASP A 207 18.31 -2.46 13.76
CA ASP A 207 18.86 -1.55 14.77
C ASP A 207 19.47 -0.29 14.11
N GLU A 208 19.77 0.71 14.93
CA GLU A 208 20.37 1.99 14.50
C GLU A 208 21.63 1.83 13.66
N ASN A 209 22.55 0.97 14.10
CA ASN A 209 23.83 0.76 13.43
C ASN A 209 23.65 0.17 12.03
N SER A 210 22.65 -0.69 11.88
CA SER A 210 22.33 -1.39 10.63
C SER A 210 21.62 -0.51 9.61
N ILE A 211 21.06 0.66 9.99
CA ILE A 211 20.47 1.59 9.03
C ILE A 211 21.51 2.10 8.04
N LYS A 212 22.69 2.48 8.55
CA LYS A 212 23.79 3.03 7.74
C LYS A 212 24.69 1.93 7.16
N ASN A 213 25.02 0.94 7.98
CA ASN A 213 26.04 -0.06 7.65
C ASN A 213 25.47 -1.32 7.00
N GLY A 214 24.14 -1.47 7.02
CA GLY A 214 23.47 -2.71 6.67
C GLY A 214 23.75 -3.84 7.65
N ASN A 215 23.18 -5.01 7.37
CA ASN A 215 23.49 -6.24 8.09
C ASN A 215 23.36 -7.47 7.18
N PRO A 216 23.82 -8.66 7.62
CA PRO A 216 23.83 -9.86 6.78
C PRO A 216 22.45 -10.33 6.30
N TRP A 217 21.37 -9.90 6.95
CA TRP A 217 20.00 -10.28 6.58
C TRP A 217 19.50 -9.50 5.38
N LEU A 218 19.84 -8.21 5.26
CA LEU A 218 19.32 -7.33 4.21
C LEU A 218 19.59 -7.90 2.80
N ALA A 219 20.83 -8.29 2.52
CA ALA A 219 21.20 -8.84 1.21
C ALA A 219 20.43 -10.13 0.88
N LYS A 220 20.17 -10.98 1.87
CA LYS A 220 19.39 -12.22 1.68
C LYS A 220 17.91 -11.93 1.43
N ILE A 221 17.36 -10.95 2.13
CA ILE A 221 15.96 -10.53 1.98
C ILE A 221 15.77 -9.86 0.61
N ASP A 222 16.70 -9.04 0.15
CA ASP A 222 16.62 -8.42 -1.18
C ASP A 222 16.68 -9.48 -2.30
N GLU A 223 17.54 -10.50 -2.17
CA GLU A 223 17.58 -11.61 -3.13
C GLU A 223 16.27 -12.41 -3.14
N MET A 224 15.68 -12.65 -1.97
CA MET A 224 14.40 -13.34 -1.83
C MET A 224 13.25 -12.51 -2.42
N ALA A 225 13.15 -11.23 -2.06
CA ALA A 225 12.09 -10.34 -2.53
C ALA A 225 12.12 -10.17 -4.05
N ALA A 226 13.31 -10.12 -4.66
CA ALA A 226 13.46 -10.07 -6.11
C ALA A 226 12.89 -11.31 -6.83
N LYS A 227 12.97 -12.51 -6.20
CA LYS A 227 12.39 -13.74 -6.77
C LYS A 227 10.86 -13.72 -6.75
N GLU A 228 10.27 -13.10 -5.72
CA GLU A 228 8.82 -13.05 -5.53
C GLU A 228 8.14 -11.79 -6.10
N ASN A 229 8.90 -10.94 -6.82
CA ASN A 229 8.45 -9.61 -7.27
C ASN A 229 7.90 -8.74 -6.11
N ALA A 230 8.52 -8.84 -4.94
CA ALA A 230 8.18 -8.05 -3.76
C ALA A 230 9.14 -6.87 -3.59
N GLU A 231 8.65 -5.81 -2.96
CA GLU A 231 9.46 -4.65 -2.60
C GLU A 231 10.05 -4.81 -1.20
N THR A 232 11.18 -4.17 -0.92
CA THR A 232 11.81 -4.13 0.43
C THR A 232 12.00 -2.69 0.89
N ILE A 233 11.92 -2.49 2.21
CA ILE A 233 12.31 -1.26 2.88
C ILE A 233 13.02 -1.56 4.18
N VAL A 234 14.10 -0.82 4.43
CA VAL A 234 14.84 -0.87 5.68
C VAL A 234 14.39 0.28 6.56
N LEU A 235 14.04 -0.02 7.80
CA LEU A 235 13.68 0.98 8.82
C LEU A 235 14.05 0.48 10.21
N ALA A 236 14.21 1.37 11.17
CA ALA A 236 14.36 1.01 12.57
C ALA A 236 13.16 1.52 13.36
N ALA A 237 12.24 0.63 13.69
CA ALA A 237 10.97 1.01 14.31
C ALA A 237 11.15 1.75 15.64
N GLN A 238 12.23 1.47 16.38
CA GLN A 238 12.55 2.19 17.61
C GLN A 238 12.94 3.65 17.34
N ILE A 239 13.79 3.90 16.34
CA ILE A 239 14.17 5.27 15.94
C ILE A 239 12.95 6.04 15.45
N GLU A 240 12.06 5.40 14.69
CA GLU A 240 10.81 6.03 14.28
C GLU A 240 9.91 6.38 15.47
N ALA A 241 9.91 5.58 16.53
CA ALA A 241 9.18 5.88 17.75
C ALA A 241 9.81 7.09 18.47
N ASP A 242 11.14 7.10 18.61
CA ASP A 242 11.88 8.20 19.24
C ASP A 242 11.64 9.52 18.48
N ILE A 243 11.67 9.51 17.14
CA ILE A 243 11.34 10.69 16.29
C ILE A 243 9.92 11.21 16.57
N ASN A 244 8.96 10.31 16.79
CA ASN A 244 7.57 10.70 17.04
C ASN A 244 7.36 11.33 18.43
N GLU A 245 8.24 11.05 19.39
CA GLU A 245 8.23 11.65 20.72
C GLU A 245 8.83 13.07 20.75
N LEU A 246 9.58 13.46 19.71
CA LEU A 246 10.13 14.81 19.59
C LEU A 246 9.03 15.82 19.24
N ASP A 247 8.90 16.88 20.03
CA ASP A 247 7.81 17.85 19.91
C ASP A 247 8.04 18.89 18.80
N THR A 248 9.29 19.27 18.57
CA THR A 248 9.61 20.37 17.64
C THR A 248 10.18 19.88 16.30
N PHE A 249 9.88 20.62 15.24
CA PHE A 249 10.46 20.36 13.91
C PHE A 249 11.99 20.46 13.93
N GLU A 250 12.54 21.42 14.69
CA GLU A 250 13.99 21.62 14.82
C GLU A 250 14.68 20.43 15.48
N GLU A 251 14.13 19.91 16.59
CA GLU A 251 14.69 18.72 17.25
C GLU A 251 14.65 17.49 16.34
N ARG A 252 13.54 17.28 15.61
CA ARG A 252 13.43 16.19 14.65
C ARG A 252 14.46 16.31 13.54
N GLN A 253 14.63 17.51 13.00
CA GLN A 253 15.59 17.75 11.92
C GLN A 253 17.02 17.51 12.40
N MET A 254 17.38 17.99 13.58
CA MET A 254 18.69 17.73 14.18
C MET A 254 18.94 16.23 14.40
N PHE A 255 17.95 15.51 14.93
CA PHE A 255 18.05 14.08 15.17
C PHE A 255 18.23 13.29 13.86
N LEU A 256 17.47 13.64 12.82
CA LEU A 256 17.61 13.05 11.48
C LEU A 256 19.01 13.33 10.91
N GLU A 257 19.52 14.55 11.03
CA GLU A 257 20.85 14.92 10.54
C GLU A 257 21.98 14.16 11.25
N GLU A 258 21.90 13.97 12.56
CA GLU A 258 22.85 13.14 13.32
C GLU A 258 22.84 11.68 12.85
N LEU A 259 21.63 11.16 12.58
CA LEU A 259 21.43 9.84 11.98
C LEU A 259 21.68 9.81 10.47
N GLY A 260 22.10 10.91 9.83
CA GLY A 260 22.37 10.97 8.40
C GLY A 260 21.17 10.61 7.53
N LEU A 261 19.95 10.89 8.02
CA LEU A 261 18.68 10.66 7.35
C LEU A 261 18.13 11.98 6.85
N GLU A 262 17.58 11.98 5.63
CA GLU A 262 16.93 13.18 5.05
C GLU A 262 15.47 13.32 5.51
N GLU A 263 14.82 12.21 5.84
CA GLU A 263 13.43 12.15 6.28
C GLU A 263 13.17 10.91 7.15
N PRO A 264 12.07 10.89 7.93
CA PRO A 264 11.64 9.70 8.67
C PRO A 264 11.36 8.51 7.73
N GLY A 265 11.77 7.31 8.12
CA GLY A 265 11.55 6.08 7.36
C GLY A 265 10.07 5.74 7.22
N VAL A 266 9.23 6.12 8.19
CA VAL A 266 7.77 5.98 8.11
C VAL A 266 7.19 6.73 6.91
N ASN A 267 7.72 7.89 6.53
CA ASN A 267 7.24 8.63 5.36
C ASN A 267 7.50 7.87 4.05
N ARG A 268 8.67 7.22 3.96
CA ARG A 268 9.02 6.35 2.83
C ARG A 268 8.11 5.13 2.79
N LEU A 269 7.85 4.50 3.95
CA LEU A 269 6.93 3.37 4.07
C LEU A 269 5.52 3.72 3.58
N ILE A 270 4.97 4.87 3.98
CA ILE A 270 3.63 5.32 3.57
C ILE A 270 3.56 5.49 2.04
N ARG A 271 4.57 6.14 1.44
CA ARG A 271 4.61 6.33 -0.02
C ARG A 271 4.75 5.02 -0.78
N GLN A 272 5.57 4.09 -0.29
CA GLN A 272 5.66 2.75 -0.88
C GLN A 272 4.37 1.96 -0.72
N ALA A 273 3.71 2.02 0.44
CA ALA A 273 2.40 1.39 0.64
C ALA A 273 1.35 1.96 -0.33
N TYR A 274 1.37 3.27 -0.57
CA TYR A 274 0.51 3.92 -1.55
C TYR A 274 0.78 3.43 -2.98
N HIS A 275 2.06 3.31 -3.36
CA HIS A 275 2.48 2.74 -4.65
C HIS A 275 2.10 1.26 -4.80
N LEU A 276 2.26 0.47 -3.73
CA LEU A 276 1.93 -0.96 -3.69
C LEU A 276 0.45 -1.23 -3.95
N LEU A 277 -0.42 -0.33 -3.47
CA LEU A 277 -1.86 -0.32 -3.76
C LEU A 277 -2.20 0.18 -5.17
N LYS A 278 -1.20 0.52 -5.98
CA LYS A 278 -1.34 1.11 -7.32
C LYS A 278 -2.15 2.41 -7.30
N LEU A 279 -2.03 3.18 -6.22
CA LEU A 279 -2.67 4.47 -6.07
C LEU A 279 -1.78 5.57 -6.66
N GLN A 280 -2.41 6.63 -7.15
CA GLN A 280 -1.77 7.86 -7.60
C GLN A 280 -2.60 9.06 -7.15
N THR A 281 -1.98 10.24 -7.19
CA THR A 281 -2.59 11.47 -6.69
C THR A 281 -2.83 12.45 -7.83
N TYR A 282 -4.00 13.11 -7.84
CA TYR A 282 -4.20 14.35 -8.59
C TYR A 282 -4.55 15.48 -7.62
N PHE A 283 -4.40 16.73 -8.04
CA PHE A 283 -4.62 17.89 -7.19
C PHE A 283 -5.77 18.76 -7.68
N THR A 284 -6.52 19.31 -6.73
CA THR A 284 -7.35 20.50 -6.93
C THR A 284 -6.71 21.65 -6.16
N ALA A 285 -6.52 22.80 -6.80
CA ALA A 285 -5.86 23.95 -6.18
C ALA A 285 -6.69 25.23 -6.36
N GLY A 286 -7.00 25.88 -5.24
CA GLY A 286 -7.66 27.17 -5.22
C GLY A 286 -7.49 27.87 -3.87
N VAL A 287 -7.95 29.12 -3.77
CA VAL A 287 -7.77 29.95 -2.57
C VAL A 287 -8.41 29.33 -1.33
N LYS A 288 -9.52 28.58 -1.48
CA LYS A 288 -10.15 27.89 -0.36
C LYS A 288 -9.35 26.68 0.09
N GLU A 289 -8.86 25.88 -0.84
CA GLU A 289 -8.11 24.67 -0.50
C GLU A 289 -7.16 24.24 -1.61
N VAL A 290 -6.05 23.66 -1.20
CA VAL A 290 -5.25 22.76 -2.03
C VAL A 290 -5.48 21.35 -1.48
N ARG A 291 -5.91 20.44 -2.35
CA ARG A 291 -6.25 19.08 -1.96
C ARG A 291 -5.64 18.06 -2.89
N ALA A 292 -5.05 17.03 -2.31
CA ALA A 292 -4.63 15.81 -2.96
C ALA A 292 -5.76 14.78 -2.93
N TRP A 293 -6.08 14.21 -4.09
CA TRP A 293 -7.11 13.22 -4.26
C TRP A 293 -6.49 11.88 -4.64
N THR A 294 -6.83 10.85 -3.88
CA THR A 294 -6.40 9.47 -4.13
C THR A 294 -7.26 8.82 -5.22
N ILE A 295 -6.64 8.29 -6.26
CA ILE A 295 -7.27 7.50 -7.32
C ILE A 295 -6.43 6.26 -7.62
N GLU A 296 -7.02 5.23 -8.23
CA GLU A 296 -6.23 4.11 -8.75
C GLU A 296 -5.56 4.50 -10.07
N LYS A 297 -4.37 3.95 -10.30
CA LYS A 297 -3.64 4.13 -11.56
C LYS A 297 -4.47 3.58 -12.72
N GLY A 298 -4.63 4.41 -13.76
CA GLY A 298 -5.44 4.07 -14.92
C GLY A 298 -6.88 4.60 -14.86
N PHE A 299 -7.28 5.29 -13.78
CA PHE A 299 -8.55 6.00 -13.74
C PHE A 299 -8.68 7.01 -14.88
N THR A 300 -9.84 7.00 -15.51
CA THR A 300 -10.25 8.02 -16.48
C THR A 300 -10.66 9.31 -15.76
N ALA A 301 -10.68 10.44 -16.48
CA ALA A 301 -11.09 11.73 -15.92
C ALA A 301 -12.49 11.70 -15.26
N PRO A 302 -13.52 11.04 -15.83
CA PRO A 302 -14.82 10.90 -15.17
C PRO A 302 -14.76 10.13 -13.84
N GLN A 303 -14.01 9.02 -13.80
CA GLN A 303 -13.84 8.22 -12.58
C GLN A 303 -13.12 9.01 -11.50
N ALA A 304 -12.07 9.75 -11.86
CA ALA A 304 -11.36 10.64 -10.95
C ALA A 304 -12.26 11.77 -10.41
N ALA A 305 -13.14 12.32 -11.25
CA ALA A 305 -14.13 13.31 -10.83
C ALA A 305 -15.16 12.70 -9.86
N GLY A 306 -15.54 11.44 -10.07
CA GLY A 306 -16.43 10.67 -9.19
C GLY A 306 -15.95 10.55 -7.75
N VAL A 307 -14.63 10.57 -7.54
CA VAL A 307 -14.01 10.57 -6.20
C VAL A 307 -14.32 11.86 -5.42
N ILE A 308 -14.51 12.99 -6.10
CA ILE A 308 -14.99 14.23 -5.46
C ILE A 308 -16.45 14.09 -5.08
N HIS A 309 -17.27 13.70 -6.07
CA HIS A 309 -18.69 13.45 -5.87
C HIS A 309 -19.25 12.59 -7.02
N THR A 310 -20.15 11.65 -6.73
CA THR A 310 -20.71 10.74 -7.74
C THR A 310 -21.47 11.45 -8.87
N ASP A 311 -22.01 12.66 -8.61
CA ASP A 311 -22.67 13.47 -9.65
C ASP A 311 -21.68 14.03 -10.68
N PHE A 312 -20.41 14.27 -10.31
CA PHE A 312 -19.42 14.77 -11.25
C PHE A 312 -19.11 13.74 -12.33
N GLU A 313 -19.08 12.46 -11.97
CA GLU A 313 -18.87 11.36 -12.91
C GLU A 313 -20.06 11.22 -13.88
N LYS A 314 -21.30 11.24 -13.35
CA LYS A 314 -22.53 11.13 -14.16
C LYS A 314 -22.72 12.34 -15.08
N GLY A 315 -22.48 13.54 -14.57
CA GLY A 315 -22.62 14.81 -15.26
C GLY A 315 -21.37 15.24 -16.03
N PHE A 316 -20.32 14.41 -16.11
CA PHE A 316 -19.02 14.80 -16.66
C PHE A 316 -19.13 15.33 -18.09
N ILE A 317 -18.60 16.54 -18.31
CA ILE A 317 -18.49 17.16 -19.64
C ILE A 317 -17.04 17.07 -20.12
N ARG A 318 -16.10 17.61 -19.33
CA ARG A 318 -14.67 17.69 -19.64
C ARG A 318 -13.86 18.03 -18.39
N ALA A 319 -12.56 17.76 -18.43
CA ALA A 319 -11.61 18.19 -17.41
C ALA A 319 -10.64 19.24 -17.97
N GLU A 320 -10.42 20.33 -17.23
CA GLU A 320 -9.29 21.23 -17.45
C GLU A 320 -8.10 20.64 -16.68
N VAL A 321 -7.01 20.34 -17.38
CA VAL A 321 -5.85 19.63 -16.84
C VAL A 321 -4.60 20.46 -17.04
N ILE A 322 -3.84 20.64 -15.97
CA ILE A 322 -2.53 21.28 -15.95
C ILE A 322 -1.54 20.27 -15.36
N LYS A 323 -0.39 20.10 -16.00
CA LYS A 323 0.69 19.28 -15.44
C LYS A 323 1.33 19.98 -14.24
N TYR A 324 1.63 19.23 -13.19
CA TYR A 324 2.25 19.77 -11.98
C TYR A 324 3.47 20.64 -12.29
N GLU A 325 4.37 20.13 -13.14
CA GLU A 325 5.62 20.80 -13.51
C GLU A 325 5.36 22.13 -14.23
N ASP A 326 4.32 22.19 -15.08
CA ASP A 326 3.92 23.42 -15.75
C ASP A 326 3.36 24.42 -14.72
N PHE A 327 2.54 23.98 -13.77
CA PHE A 327 2.01 24.88 -12.74
C PHE A 327 3.12 25.46 -11.86
N ILE A 328 4.08 24.65 -11.41
CA ILE A 328 5.24 25.12 -10.66
C ILE A 328 6.07 26.11 -11.48
N LYS A 329 6.30 25.82 -12.77
CA LYS A 329 7.10 26.67 -13.66
C LYS A 329 6.48 28.05 -13.88
N TYR A 330 5.17 28.12 -14.12
CA TYR A 330 4.49 29.38 -14.44
C TYR A 330 3.92 30.09 -13.21
N GLY A 331 3.71 29.38 -12.10
CA GLY A 331 3.33 29.90 -10.78
C GLY A 331 1.86 30.28 -10.61
N SER A 332 1.05 30.33 -11.68
CA SER A 332 -0.39 30.54 -11.58
C SER A 332 -1.15 29.97 -12.78
N GLU A 333 -2.42 29.60 -12.56
CA GLU A 333 -3.31 29.09 -13.61
C GLU A 333 -3.42 30.05 -14.81
N ALA A 334 -3.48 31.35 -14.55
CA ALA A 334 -3.54 32.37 -15.60
C ALA A 334 -2.30 32.33 -16.51
N LYS A 335 -1.11 32.24 -15.92
CA LYS A 335 0.16 32.18 -16.67
C LYS A 335 0.33 30.85 -17.41
N VAL A 336 -0.12 29.74 -16.83
CA VAL A 336 -0.17 28.43 -17.52
C VAL A 336 -1.07 28.51 -18.76
N LYS A 337 -2.23 29.16 -18.63
CA LYS A 337 -3.17 29.35 -19.74
C LYS A 337 -2.61 30.26 -20.82
N GLU A 338 -1.95 31.36 -20.46
CA GLU A 338 -1.23 32.24 -21.41
C GLU A 338 -0.11 31.50 -22.15
N ALA A 339 0.56 30.56 -21.49
CA ALA A 339 1.57 29.70 -22.09
C ALA A 339 1.01 28.54 -22.94
N GLY A 340 -0.32 28.41 -23.04
CA GLY A 340 -0.98 27.34 -23.81
C GLY A 340 -0.80 25.94 -23.22
N LYS A 341 -0.57 25.84 -21.90
CA LYS A 341 -0.29 24.58 -21.17
C LYS A 341 -1.48 24.03 -20.40
N LEU A 342 -2.64 24.68 -20.50
CA LEU A 342 -3.90 24.16 -20.00
C LEU A 342 -4.54 23.28 -21.08
N ALA A 343 -4.64 21.98 -20.81
CA ALA A 343 -5.32 21.02 -21.67
C ALA A 343 -6.79 20.92 -21.29
N VAL A 344 -7.64 20.62 -22.28
CA VAL A 344 -9.06 20.35 -22.07
C VAL A 344 -9.32 18.92 -22.54
N GLU A 345 -9.54 18.06 -21.57
CA GLU A 345 -9.54 16.61 -21.75
C GLU A 345 -10.94 16.02 -21.68
N GLY A 346 -11.16 14.98 -22.49
CA GLY A 346 -12.43 14.26 -22.60
C GLY A 346 -12.56 13.08 -21.65
N LYS A 347 -13.56 12.23 -21.89
CA LYS A 347 -13.88 11.06 -21.05
C LYS A 347 -12.82 9.96 -21.08
N GLU A 348 -12.11 9.82 -22.20
CA GLU A 348 -11.08 8.79 -22.39
C GLU A 348 -9.72 9.18 -21.81
N TYR A 349 -9.58 10.39 -21.26
CA TYR A 349 -8.31 10.83 -20.70
C TYR A 349 -7.99 10.04 -19.44
N ILE A 350 -6.81 9.41 -19.44
CA ILE A 350 -6.26 8.70 -18.29
C ILE A 350 -5.50 9.70 -17.43
N VAL A 351 -5.97 9.91 -16.21
CA VAL A 351 -5.36 10.84 -15.26
C VAL A 351 -3.94 10.41 -14.96
N GLN A 352 -3.01 11.37 -15.01
CA GLN A 352 -1.61 11.15 -14.68
C GLN A 352 -1.34 11.60 -13.24
N ASP A 353 -0.39 10.95 -12.59
CA ASP A 353 0.05 11.35 -11.25
C ASP A 353 0.54 12.82 -11.26
N GLY A 354 0.07 13.59 -10.29
CA GLY A 354 0.35 15.00 -10.14
C GLY A 354 -0.53 15.93 -11.00
N ASP A 355 -1.44 15.42 -11.83
CA ASP A 355 -2.32 16.28 -12.62
C ASP A 355 -3.07 17.28 -11.72
N MET A 356 -3.06 18.55 -12.09
CA MET A 356 -3.89 19.57 -11.48
C MET A 356 -5.17 19.71 -12.30
N MET A 357 -6.29 19.35 -11.69
CA MET A 357 -7.55 19.15 -12.42
C MET A 357 -8.66 20.07 -11.92
N ASN A 358 -9.45 20.55 -12.87
CA ASN A 358 -10.72 21.21 -12.61
C ASN A 358 -11.81 20.59 -13.50
N PHE A 359 -12.86 20.04 -12.90
CA PHE A 359 -13.88 19.30 -13.61
C PHE A 359 -15.07 20.19 -13.99
N ARG A 360 -15.51 20.11 -15.25
CA ARG A 360 -16.75 20.72 -15.72
C ARG A 360 -17.80 19.64 -15.85
N PHE A 361 -18.93 19.83 -15.18
CA PHE A 361 -20.05 18.90 -15.15
C PHE A 361 -21.37 19.66 -15.27
N ASN A 362 -22.41 18.96 -15.74
CA ASN A 362 -23.77 19.47 -15.71
C ASN A 362 -24.45 19.01 -14.41
N VAL A 363 -25.22 19.90 -13.79
CA VAL A 363 -26.01 19.62 -12.58
C VAL A 363 -27.37 19.08 -12.95
#